data_AF-A0AAD4WBP0-F1
#
_entry.id   AF-A0AAD4WBP0-F1
#
_cell.length_a   1.000
_cell.length_b   1.000
_cell.length_c   1.000
_cell.angle_alpha   90.00
_cell.angle_beta   90.00
_cell.angle_gamma   90.00
#
_symmetry.space_group_name_H-M   'P 1'
#
loop_
_entity.id
_entity.type
_entity.pdbx_description
1 polymer ?
#
loop_
_entity_poly.entity_id
_entity_poly.type
_entity_poly.pdbx_seq_one_letter_code
_entity_poly.pdbx_strand_id
1 'polypeptide(L)'
;MTEPDLEIEDDLGFTAFFYALQKGLAAIVAKMVKKNKSLVTMRFTYVNDKTPVLVAYAFGHWEIARFLYSRTPIKVLTEDNNGRDGAQLISKCFFQINKFDIGWDLLQQCPKLVLTENYFGYSPLNTLADFRSAFPSGVPLRFWQRWIYNS
;
A
#
# COMPACT_ATOMS: atom_id res chain seq x y z
N MET A 1 -27.65 -10.07 7.09
CA MET A 1 -26.44 -9.91 6.24
C MET A 1 -25.58 -11.14 6.42
N THR A 2 -25.40 -11.95 5.38
CA THR A 2 -24.55 -13.15 5.29
C THR A 2 -23.14 -12.78 4.79
N GLU A 3 -22.21 -13.73 4.67
CA GLU A 3 -20.89 -13.45 4.06
C GLU A 3 -20.99 -13.06 2.57
N PRO A 4 -21.77 -13.77 1.72
CA PRO A 4 -22.00 -13.38 0.32
C PRO A 4 -22.61 -11.99 0.16
N ASP A 5 -23.49 -11.56 1.09
CA ASP A 5 -24.09 -10.23 1.02
C ASP A 5 -23.04 -9.09 1.06
N LEU A 6 -21.83 -9.35 1.57
CA LEU A 6 -20.73 -8.38 1.64
C LEU A 6 -19.96 -8.26 0.31
N GLU A 7 -20.14 -9.21 -0.59
CA GLU A 7 -19.47 -9.28 -1.90
C GLU A 7 -20.39 -8.81 -3.05
N ILE A 8 -21.65 -8.45 -2.75
CA ILE A 8 -22.57 -7.88 -3.72
C ILE A 8 -22.04 -6.52 -4.20
N GLU A 9 -21.98 -6.38 -5.52
CA GLU A 9 -21.61 -5.15 -6.22
C GLU A 9 -22.85 -4.33 -6.58
N ASP A 10 -22.70 -3.01 -6.61
CA ASP A 10 -23.68 -2.10 -7.20
C ASP A 10 -23.55 -2.03 -8.73
N ASP A 11 -24.35 -1.18 -9.38
CA ASP A 11 -24.34 -1.00 -10.84
C ASP A 11 -23.00 -0.45 -11.38
N LEU A 12 -22.12 0.04 -10.50
CA LEU A 12 -20.78 0.52 -10.82
C LEU A 12 -19.68 -0.52 -10.52
N GLY A 13 -20.05 -1.71 -10.06
CA GLY A 13 -19.12 -2.77 -9.70
C GLY A 13 -18.44 -2.57 -8.34
N PHE A 14 -19.01 -1.74 -7.47
CA PHE A 14 -18.46 -1.47 -6.14
C PHE A 14 -19.26 -2.17 -5.05
N THR A 15 -18.54 -2.83 -4.14
CA THR A 15 -19.15 -3.45 -2.96
C THR A 15 -19.33 -2.45 -1.83
N ALA A 16 -20.22 -2.75 -0.88
CA ALA A 16 -20.33 -1.98 0.36
C ALA A 16 -18.99 -1.88 1.12
N PHE A 17 -18.15 -2.92 1.01
CA PHE A 17 -16.81 -2.93 1.58
C PHE A 17 -15.89 -1.91 0.91
N PHE A 18 -15.90 -1.80 -0.43
CA PHE A 18 -15.15 -0.76 -1.15
C PHE A 18 -15.49 0.65 -0.64
N TYR A 19 -16.79 0.96 -0.53
CA TYR A 19 -17.23 2.26 -0.04
C TYR A 19 -16.79 2.53 1.40
N ALA A 20 -16.82 1.51 2.27
CA ALA A 20 -16.33 1.63 3.63
C ALA A 20 -14.82 1.96 3.68
N LEU A 21 -14.02 1.35 2.79
CA LEU A 21 -12.60 1.68 2.63
C LEU A 21 -12.42 3.10 2.11
N GLN A 22 -13.11 3.47 1.04
CA GLN A 22 -13.02 4.81 0.44
C GLN A 22 -13.35 5.92 1.45
N LYS A 23 -14.41 5.72 2.25
CA LYS A 23 -14.88 6.69 3.26
C LYS A 23 -14.10 6.63 4.58
N GLY A 24 -13.16 5.69 4.76
CA GLY A 24 -12.35 5.61 5.97
C GLY A 24 -13.12 5.10 7.19
N LEU A 25 -14.15 4.27 7.00
CA LEU A 25 -15.04 3.82 8.07
C LEU A 25 -14.42 2.64 8.86
N ALA A 26 -13.35 2.90 9.62
CA ALA A 26 -12.53 1.87 10.26
C ALA A 26 -13.32 0.85 11.09
N ALA A 27 -14.29 1.31 11.90
CA ALA A 27 -15.13 0.43 12.71
C ALA A 27 -16.02 -0.49 11.87
N ILE A 28 -16.51 -0.01 10.72
CA ILE A 28 -17.34 -0.79 9.80
C ILE A 28 -16.46 -1.80 9.06
N VAL A 29 -15.29 -1.38 8.56
CA VAL A 29 -14.31 -2.25 7.90
C VAL A 29 -13.90 -3.40 8.82
N ALA A 30 -13.57 -3.11 10.09
CA ALA A 30 -13.20 -4.14 11.06
C ALA A 30 -14.34 -5.15 11.32
N LYS A 31 -15.60 -4.68 11.40
CA LYS A 31 -16.77 -5.57 11.53
C LYS A 31 -17.00 -6.44 10.29
N MET A 32 -16.86 -5.87 9.10
CA MET A 32 -17.00 -6.58 7.83
C MET A 32 -15.92 -7.67 7.70
N VAL A 33 -14.64 -7.34 7.94
CA VAL A 33 -13.52 -8.31 7.90
C VAL A 33 -13.65 -9.39 8.97
N LYS A 34 -14.15 -9.06 10.17
CA LYS A 34 -14.43 -10.06 11.21
C LYS A 34 -15.50 -11.05 10.76
N LYS A 35 -16.48 -10.58 9.98
CA LYS A 35 -17.61 -11.35 9.51
C LYS A 35 -17.30 -12.18 8.28
N ASN A 36 -16.54 -11.64 7.33
CA ASN A 36 -16.03 -12.35 6.17
C ASN A 36 -14.53 -12.09 6.03
N LYS A 37 -13.70 -13.10 6.33
CA LYS A 37 -12.24 -12.98 6.28
C LYS A 37 -11.69 -12.95 4.87
N SER A 38 -12.40 -13.45 3.85
CA SER A 38 -11.94 -13.42 2.45
C SER A 38 -11.82 -11.99 1.92
N LEU A 39 -12.52 -11.03 2.53
CA LEU A 39 -12.51 -9.62 2.12
C LEU A 39 -11.12 -9.01 2.10
N VAL A 40 -10.16 -9.51 2.90
CA VAL A 40 -8.79 -8.97 2.93
C VAL A 40 -7.95 -9.39 1.72
N THR A 41 -8.41 -10.40 0.97
CA THR A 41 -7.78 -10.92 -0.24
C THR A 41 -8.62 -10.70 -1.50
N MET A 42 -9.82 -10.12 -1.37
CA MET A 42 -10.65 -9.77 -2.52
C MET A 42 -9.92 -8.78 -3.43
N ARG A 43 -10.36 -8.68 -4.68
CA ARG A 43 -9.81 -7.70 -5.63
C ARG A 43 -10.91 -6.85 -6.21
N PHE A 44 -10.66 -5.54 -6.25
CA PHE A 44 -11.59 -4.58 -6.84
C PHE A 44 -11.27 -4.44 -8.32
N THR A 45 -11.94 -5.24 -9.15
CA THR A 45 -11.74 -5.35 -10.61
C THR A 45 -11.78 -3.99 -11.30
N TYR A 46 -12.77 -3.16 -10.98
CA TYR A 46 -12.96 -1.81 -11.52
C TYR A 46 -11.95 -0.76 -11.03
N VAL A 47 -11.05 -1.14 -10.10
CA VAL A 47 -10.03 -0.25 -9.53
C VAL A 47 -8.62 -0.73 -9.88
N ASN A 48 -8.45 -1.21 -11.11
CA ASN A 48 -7.24 -1.87 -11.60
C ASN A 48 -6.88 -3.09 -10.76
N ASP A 49 -7.89 -3.89 -10.43
CA ASP A 49 -7.71 -5.16 -9.72
C ASP A 49 -6.94 -4.98 -8.40
N LYS A 50 -7.18 -3.90 -7.64
CA LYS A 50 -6.41 -3.60 -6.42
C LYS A 50 -6.88 -4.37 -5.21
N THR A 51 -5.95 -4.67 -4.31
CA THR A 51 -6.24 -5.21 -2.98
C THR A 51 -6.83 -4.14 -2.04
N PRO A 52 -7.58 -4.55 -1.01
CA PRO A 52 -8.07 -3.68 0.06
C PRO A 52 -6.99 -2.83 0.72
N VAL A 53 -5.81 -3.42 0.97
CA VAL A 53 -4.67 -2.71 1.57
C VAL A 53 -4.26 -1.53 0.69
N LEU A 54 -4.12 -1.74 -0.62
CA LEU A 54 -3.77 -0.70 -1.57
C LEU A 54 -4.84 0.39 -1.70
N VAL A 55 -6.12 0.01 -1.67
CA VAL A 55 -7.23 0.98 -1.72
C VAL A 55 -7.20 1.87 -0.47
N ALA A 56 -7.16 1.27 0.73
CA ALA A 56 -7.11 2.03 1.98
C ALA A 56 -5.86 2.94 2.04
N TYR A 57 -4.70 2.43 1.64
CA TYR A 57 -3.45 3.20 1.59
C TYR A 57 -3.54 4.34 0.57
N ALA A 58 -4.13 4.11 -0.61
CA ALA A 58 -4.28 5.13 -1.65
C ALA A 58 -5.18 6.29 -1.22
N PHE A 59 -6.20 6.03 -0.40
CA PHE A 59 -7.08 7.06 0.16
C PHE A 59 -6.51 7.70 1.45
N GLY A 60 -5.32 7.29 1.91
CA GLY A 60 -4.68 7.84 3.12
C GLY A 60 -5.27 7.34 4.43
N HIS A 61 -6.05 6.25 4.41
CA HIS A 61 -6.65 5.66 5.60
C HIS A 61 -5.67 4.70 6.28
N TRP A 62 -4.59 5.25 6.84
CA TRP A 62 -3.42 4.50 7.33
C TRP A 62 -3.74 3.43 8.37
N GLU A 63 -4.63 3.72 9.32
CA GLU A 63 -5.05 2.74 10.34
C GLU A 63 -5.79 1.56 9.71
N ILE A 64 -6.60 1.81 8.69
CA ILE A 64 -7.30 0.77 7.96
C ILE A 64 -6.32 -0.04 7.12
N ALA A 65 -5.37 0.63 6.45
CA ALA A 65 -4.33 -0.05 5.68
C ALA A 65 -3.48 -0.97 6.56
N ARG A 66 -3.07 -0.52 7.76
CA ARG A 66 -2.37 -1.35 8.76
C ARG A 66 -3.20 -2.54 9.21
N PHE A 67 -4.47 -2.29 9.57
CA PHE A 67 -5.38 -3.33 9.98
C PHE A 67 -5.52 -4.42 8.91
N LEU A 68 -5.76 -4.02 7.66
CA LEU A 68 -5.88 -4.95 6.54
C LEU A 68 -4.56 -5.67 6.27
N TYR A 69 -3.44 -4.94 6.25
CA TYR A 69 -2.11 -5.51 6.06
C TYR A 69 -1.80 -6.63 7.07
N SER A 70 -2.12 -6.42 8.35
CA SER A 70 -1.94 -7.43 9.40
C SER A 70 -2.79 -8.71 9.23
N ARG A 71 -3.79 -8.68 8.34
CA ARG A 71 -4.73 -9.78 8.07
C ARG A 71 -4.59 -10.36 6.67
N THR A 72 -3.98 -9.63 5.75
CA THR A 72 -3.71 -10.09 4.39
C THR A 72 -2.51 -11.05 4.40
N PRO A 73 -2.66 -12.30 3.90
CA PRO A 73 -1.51 -13.19 3.72
C PRO A 73 -0.45 -12.51 2.84
N ILE A 74 0.80 -12.50 3.30
CA ILE A 74 1.88 -11.74 2.65
C ILE A 74 2.05 -12.07 1.16
N LYS A 75 1.78 -13.33 0.77
CA LYS A 75 1.84 -13.82 -0.62
C LYS A 75 0.94 -13.04 -1.57
N VAL A 76 -0.19 -12.53 -1.08
CA VAL A 76 -1.10 -11.68 -1.87
C VAL A 76 -0.43 -10.38 -2.31
N LEU A 77 0.58 -9.90 -1.56
CA LEU A 77 1.33 -8.70 -1.88
C LEU A 77 2.67 -8.99 -2.57
N THR A 78 3.23 -10.20 -2.40
CA THR A 78 4.59 -10.55 -2.85
C THR A 78 4.66 -11.53 -4.04
N GLU A 79 3.62 -12.32 -4.27
CA GLU A 79 3.55 -13.38 -5.29
C GLU A 79 2.44 -13.08 -6.30
N ASP A 80 1.23 -12.76 -5.85
CA ASP A 80 0.10 -12.40 -6.72
C ASP A 80 0.46 -11.19 -7.59
N ASN A 81 -0.05 -11.17 -8.84
CA ASN A 81 0.26 -10.15 -9.84
C ASN A 81 1.77 -9.86 -9.95
N ASN A 82 2.60 -10.90 -9.80
CA ASN A 82 4.07 -10.84 -9.80
C ASN A 82 4.67 -9.89 -8.74
N GLY A 83 3.99 -9.70 -7.60
CA GLY A 83 4.43 -8.81 -6.53
C GLY A 83 4.21 -7.31 -6.83
N ARG A 84 3.47 -6.98 -7.89
CA ARG A 84 3.18 -5.60 -8.28
C ARG A 84 2.46 -4.80 -7.19
N ASP A 85 1.63 -5.47 -6.39
CA ASP A 85 0.94 -4.84 -5.26
C ASP A 85 1.92 -4.39 -4.17
N GLY A 86 2.83 -5.27 -3.77
CA GLY A 86 3.89 -4.95 -2.82
C GLY A 86 4.81 -3.85 -3.34
N ALA A 87 5.24 -3.93 -4.60
CA ALA A 87 6.03 -2.88 -5.25
C ALA A 87 5.31 -1.53 -5.25
N GLN A 88 4.00 -1.52 -5.52
CA GLN A 88 3.19 -0.30 -5.49
C GLN A 88 3.08 0.30 -4.08
N LEU A 89 2.90 -0.52 -3.04
CA LEU A 89 2.87 -0.06 -1.65
C LEU A 89 4.20 0.57 -1.24
N ILE A 90 5.32 -0.12 -1.51
CA ILE A 90 6.67 0.39 -1.20
C ILE A 90 6.92 1.71 -1.93
N SER A 91 6.63 1.76 -3.23
CA SER A 91 6.80 2.97 -4.04
C SER A 91 6.00 4.15 -3.46
N LYS A 92 4.75 3.91 -3.05
CA LYS A 92 3.90 4.94 -2.47
C LYS A 92 4.39 5.43 -1.11
N CYS A 93 5.01 4.57 -0.31
CA CYS A 93 5.53 4.96 1.00
C CYS A 93 6.55 6.11 0.90
N PHE A 94 7.37 6.16 -0.15
CA PHE A 94 8.36 7.23 -0.35
C PHE A 94 7.77 8.63 -0.45
N PHE A 95 6.52 8.75 -0.89
CA PHE A 95 5.82 10.04 -1.01
C PHE A 95 5.04 10.43 0.25
N GLN A 96 5.00 9.59 1.28
CA GLN A 96 4.15 9.80 2.46
C GLN A 96 5.00 10.02 3.72
N ILE A 97 4.89 11.22 4.31
CA ILE A 97 5.63 11.58 5.52
C ILE A 97 5.17 10.68 6.68
N ASN A 98 6.13 9.99 7.33
CA ASN A 98 5.91 9.13 8.50
C ASN A 98 4.96 7.94 8.27
N LYS A 99 4.79 7.45 7.04
CA LYS A 99 3.93 6.29 6.70
C LYS A 99 4.70 5.18 5.96
N PHE A 100 5.88 4.86 6.49
CA PHE A 100 6.80 3.87 5.91
C PHE A 100 6.69 2.46 6.51
N ASP A 101 5.90 2.28 7.56
CA ASP A 101 5.78 1.02 8.31
C ASP A 101 5.47 -0.19 7.43
N ILE A 102 4.39 -0.13 6.64
CA ILE A 102 3.98 -1.23 5.76
C ILE A 102 5.03 -1.48 4.66
N GLY A 103 5.52 -0.42 4.03
CA GLY A 103 6.51 -0.54 2.95
C GLY A 103 7.85 -1.09 3.43
N TRP A 104 8.29 -0.67 4.61
CA TRP A 104 9.51 -1.14 5.24
C TRP A 104 9.41 -2.63 5.62
N ASP A 105 8.29 -3.03 6.24
CA ASP A 105 8.04 -4.43 6.60
C ASP A 105 8.00 -5.33 5.34
N LEU A 106 7.33 -4.88 4.27
CA LEU A 106 7.33 -5.57 2.98
C LEU A 106 8.72 -5.75 2.38
N LEU A 107 9.57 -4.72 2.44
CA LEU A 107 10.95 -4.80 1.97
C LEU A 107 11.79 -5.79 2.79
N GLN A 108 11.61 -5.84 4.10
CA GLN A 108 12.30 -6.79 4.96
C GLN A 108 11.89 -8.23 4.66
N GLN A 109 10.58 -8.47 4.46
CA GLN A 109 10.05 -9.81 4.17
C GLN A 109 10.34 -10.26 2.74
N CYS A 110 10.39 -9.34 1.77
CA CYS A 110 10.57 -9.68 0.36
C CYS A 110 11.44 -8.63 -0.37
N PRO A 111 12.77 -8.66 -0.19
CA PRO A 111 13.68 -7.65 -0.75
C PRO A 111 13.63 -7.53 -2.28
N LYS A 112 13.29 -8.61 -3.00
CA LYS A 112 13.15 -8.61 -4.46
C LYS A 112 12.12 -7.58 -4.96
N LEU A 113 11.12 -7.22 -4.12
CA LEU A 113 10.11 -6.22 -4.46
C LEU A 113 10.71 -4.84 -4.76
N VAL A 114 11.91 -4.53 -4.24
CA VAL A 114 12.59 -3.25 -4.53
C VAL A 114 12.89 -3.07 -6.01
N LEU A 115 13.04 -4.18 -6.76
CA LEU A 115 13.30 -4.21 -8.20
C LEU A 115 12.05 -4.56 -9.04
N THR A 116 10.96 -5.02 -8.41
CA THR A 116 9.71 -5.36 -9.08
C THR A 116 8.99 -4.10 -9.56
N GLU A 117 8.47 -4.12 -10.79
CA GLU A 117 7.71 -3.00 -11.34
C GLU A 117 6.31 -2.87 -10.70
N ASN A 118 5.98 -1.65 -10.30
CA ASN A 118 4.64 -1.27 -9.86
C ASN A 118 3.67 -1.08 -11.05
N TYR A 119 2.46 -0.58 -10.79
CA TYR A 119 1.43 -0.39 -11.85
C TYR A 119 1.78 0.68 -12.90
N PHE A 120 2.84 1.45 -12.68
CA PHE A 120 3.32 2.51 -13.57
C PHE A 120 4.60 2.09 -14.33
N GLY A 121 5.06 0.85 -14.18
CA GLY A 121 6.29 0.37 -14.83
C GLY A 121 7.58 0.81 -14.13
N TYR A 122 7.48 1.39 -12.92
CA TYR A 122 8.65 1.78 -12.13
C TYR A 122 8.87 0.79 -10.99
N SER A 123 10.12 0.42 -10.73
CA SER A 123 10.46 -0.25 -9.48
C SER A 123 10.44 0.75 -8.32
N PRO A 124 10.28 0.28 -7.06
CA PRO A 124 10.51 1.13 -5.91
C PRO A 124 11.89 1.78 -5.92
N LEU A 125 12.92 1.08 -6.39
CA LEU A 125 14.26 1.64 -6.53
C LEU A 125 14.29 2.83 -7.50
N ASN A 126 13.67 2.71 -8.68
CA ASN A 126 13.56 3.80 -9.65
C ASN A 126 12.80 4.99 -9.04
N THR A 127 11.68 4.71 -8.39
CA THR A 127 10.84 5.71 -7.71
C THR A 127 11.63 6.48 -6.66
N LEU A 128 12.45 5.78 -5.87
CA LEU A 128 13.29 6.38 -4.83
C LEU A 128 14.42 7.25 -5.42
N ALA A 129 15.02 6.83 -6.53
CA ALA A 129 16.06 7.59 -7.24
C ALA A 129 15.52 8.90 -7.84
N ASP A 130 14.28 8.88 -8.34
CA ASP A 130 13.59 10.08 -8.82
C ASP A 130 13.18 11.03 -7.70
N PHE A 131 13.05 10.52 -6.47
CA PHE A 131 12.78 11.28 -5.26
C PHE A 131 14.06 11.97 -4.72
N ARG A 132 14.68 12.82 -5.57
CA ARG A 132 15.94 13.54 -5.30
C ARG A 132 15.90 14.49 -4.08
N SER A 133 14.74 14.69 -3.45
CA SER A 133 14.57 15.46 -2.22
C SER A 133 14.84 14.66 -0.93
N ALA A 134 14.89 13.32 -0.98
CA ALA A 134 15.20 12.48 0.20
C ALA A 134 16.70 12.19 0.40
N PHE A 135 17.54 12.47 -0.59
CA PHE A 135 19.00 12.25 -0.49
C PHE A 135 19.76 13.57 -0.61
N PRO A 136 20.58 13.94 0.39
CA PRO A 136 21.45 15.12 0.32
C PRO A 136 22.48 15.05 -0.82
N SER A 137 22.70 13.88 -1.43
CA SER A 137 23.59 13.70 -2.57
C SER A 137 23.09 14.39 -3.85
N GLY A 138 21.81 14.79 -3.90
CA GLY A 138 21.21 15.53 -5.02
C GLY A 138 21.19 17.05 -4.85
N VAL A 139 21.58 17.57 -3.67
CA VAL A 139 21.71 19.02 -3.42
C VAL A 139 23.21 19.31 -3.29
N PRO A 140 23.79 20.27 -4.02
CA PRO A 140 25.17 20.69 -3.74
C PRO A 140 25.19 21.31 -2.35
N LEU A 141 25.46 20.48 -1.32
CA LEU A 141 25.60 20.92 0.05
C LEU A 141 26.71 21.98 0.09
N ARG A 142 26.37 23.17 0.58
CA ARG A 142 27.38 24.20 0.84
C ARG A 142 28.31 23.70 1.94
N PHE A 143 29.58 24.10 1.87
CA PHE A 143 30.69 23.64 2.73
C PHE A 143 30.31 23.44 4.21
N TRP A 144 29.52 24.35 4.79
CA TRP A 144 29.10 24.31 6.20
C TRP A 144 28.14 23.18 6.58
N GLN A 145 27.34 22.65 5.64
CA GLN A 145 26.42 21.53 5.93
C GLN A 145 27.16 20.20 6.12
N ARG A 146 28.40 20.06 5.64
CA ARG A 146 29.22 18.85 5.82
C ARG A 146 29.75 18.69 7.25
N TRP A 147 29.83 19.77 8.02
CA TRP A 147 30.35 19.75 9.39
C TRP A 147 29.37 19.12 10.39
N ILE A 148 28.06 19.16 10.12
CA ILE A 148 27.03 18.64 11.03
C ILE A 148 26.92 17.10 10.94
N TYR A 149 27.36 16.49 9.84
CA TYR A 149 27.30 15.04 9.63
C TYR A 149 28.59 14.28 9.95
N ASN A 150 29.67 15.00 10.27
CA ASN A 150 30.99 14.43 10.60
C ASN A 150 31.34 14.53 12.10
N SER A 151 30.34 14.74 12.97
CA SER A 151 30.48 14.70 14.43
C SER A 151 29.68 13.54 15.02
#